data_AF-A0A1V5H8Z3-F1
#
_entry.id   AF-A0A1V5H8Z3-F1
#
_cell.length_a   1.000
_cell.length_b   1.000
_cell.length_c   1.000
_cell.angle_alpha   90.00
_cell.angle_beta   90.00
_cell.angle_gamma   90.00
#
_symmetry.space_group_name_H-M   'P 1'
#
loop_
_entity.id
_entity.type
_entity.pdbx_description
1 polymer ?
#
loop_
_entity_poly.entity_id
_entity_poly.type
_entity_poly.pdbx_seq_one_letter_code
_entity_poly.pdbx_strand_id
1 'polypeptide(L)'
;MTTIVPTGEMVIGRRGLLKAFLSSCVGLAIYDRGNKLGGMLHILLPEPVSAVPDYHLSYYARTGVPALIEGMIEQGASPQSMEAFIAGGALVDHCSPHDLNLNFAHKTLEITLSCLKKYGVSIKMLEASGVNPFCLTFQLETGMCRIEPILLEKATRRVRKRHVGKDSITKTIERLLPVPQIAFNIGQMLADDDIDIATVAAEIKKDQVLSAKILRMCNSSYIGLPRQIASIDQAIVFLGSKLLLQIVITAQIENIFHASEGGYSLCRGGMFHHALATARLCRALAHEQGRIDPEIAYTAGLLHDIGKVVLDQYIADVQPLFYRMIIDHKENSCKVEQEIIGIDHCQAGLMLAKNWDLPDVLKDIMIYHHSPEIAENNREIVNLTYVADVLTNRFMPGLELEKVDTANLQASLNILGLASGSIYDHLAVMADIY
;
A
#
# COMPACT_ATOMS: atom_id res chain seq x y z
N MET A 1 5.39 15.52 26.85
CA MET A 1 4.73 14.35 26.22
C MET A 1 5.62 13.90 25.08
N THR A 2 5.87 12.60 24.96
CA THR A 2 6.67 12.02 23.87
C THR A 2 5.72 11.61 22.77
N THR A 3 6.00 12.05 21.54
CA THR A 3 5.22 11.74 20.34
C THR A 3 6.11 10.97 19.39
N ILE A 4 5.66 9.80 18.97
CA ILE A 4 6.28 9.07 17.87
C ILE A 4 5.77 9.71 16.59
N VAL A 5 6.66 10.00 15.64
CA VAL A 5 6.31 10.49 14.30
C VAL A 5 6.31 9.28 13.36
N PRO A 6 5.14 8.76 12.99
CA PRO A 6 5.03 7.62 12.08
C PRO A 6 5.63 7.95 10.70
N THR A 7 5.93 6.91 9.94
CA THR A 7 6.32 7.08 8.54
C THR A 7 5.23 7.80 7.76
N GLY A 8 5.61 8.75 6.91
CA GLY A 8 4.66 9.55 6.15
C GLY A 8 3.93 10.61 6.96
N GLU A 9 4.34 10.86 8.21
CA GLU A 9 3.77 11.90 9.06
C GLU A 9 4.76 13.03 9.31
N MET A 10 4.19 14.16 9.71
CA MET A 10 4.93 15.37 10.02
C MET A 10 4.34 16.07 11.24
N VAL A 11 5.21 16.59 12.09
CA VAL A 11 4.81 17.38 13.26
C VAL A 11 5.60 18.68 13.27
N ILE A 12 4.89 19.81 13.41
CA ILE A 12 5.48 21.14 13.62
C ILE A 12 4.99 21.67 14.97
N GLY A 13 5.89 22.19 15.80
CA GLY A 13 5.52 22.70 17.10
C GLY A 13 6.66 23.35 17.88
N ARG A 14 6.32 23.80 19.09
CA ARG A 14 7.26 24.53 19.98
C ARG A 14 7.57 23.77 21.27
N ARG A 15 6.82 22.71 21.54
CA ARG A 15 6.92 21.89 22.75
C ARG A 15 6.63 20.43 22.43
N GLY A 16 7.31 19.53 23.11
CA GLY A 16 7.20 18.09 22.92
C GLY A 16 8.52 17.44 22.54
N LEU A 17 8.57 16.13 22.79
CA LEU A 17 9.68 15.29 22.40
C LEU A 17 9.23 14.41 21.25
N LEU A 18 9.82 14.59 20.06
CA LEU A 18 9.51 13.82 18.88
C LEU A 18 10.51 12.67 18.72
N LYS A 19 10.03 11.51 18.27
CA LYS A 19 10.86 10.36 17.94
C LYS A 19 10.46 9.76 16.60
N ALA A 20 11.43 9.59 15.71
CA ALA A 20 11.28 8.79 14.51
C ALA A 20 12.24 7.59 14.57
N PHE A 21 11.72 6.40 14.25
CA PHE A 21 12.51 5.18 14.16
C PHE A 21 12.77 4.89 12.69
N LEU A 22 14.04 4.87 12.31
CA LEU A 22 14.49 5.04 10.94
C LEU A 22 15.33 3.87 10.50
N SER A 23 15.17 3.48 9.25
CA SER A 23 15.97 2.43 8.66
C SER A 23 16.29 2.74 7.19
N SER A 24 15.52 2.23 6.21
CA SER A 24 15.63 2.64 4.81
C SER A 24 14.96 4.01 4.53
N CYS A 25 14.01 4.39 5.38
CA CYS A 25 13.40 5.72 5.42
C CYS A 25 14.38 6.80 5.91
N VAL A 26 14.01 8.06 5.72
CA VAL A 26 14.79 9.24 6.13
C VAL A 26 13.98 10.03 7.15
N GLY A 27 14.55 10.26 8.33
CA GLY A 27 14.02 11.21 9.29
C GLY A 27 14.69 12.56 9.12
N LEU A 28 13.88 13.62 9.03
CA LEU A 28 14.32 15.00 8.94
C LEU A 28 13.73 15.78 10.10
N ALA A 29 14.58 16.29 10.99
CA ALA A 29 14.21 17.31 11.97
C ALA A 29 14.78 18.67 11.53
N ILE A 30 13.99 19.74 11.66
CA ILE A 30 14.41 21.11 11.40
C ILE A 30 14.13 21.94 12.64
N TYR A 31 15.08 22.80 13.02
CA TYR A 31 14.92 23.76 14.10
C TYR A 31 15.25 25.17 13.66
N ASP A 32 14.35 26.12 13.92
CA ASP A 32 14.65 27.55 13.88
C ASP A 32 14.95 28.06 15.30
N ARG A 33 16.22 28.43 15.54
CA ARG A 33 16.67 28.95 16.85
C ARG A 33 16.06 30.30 17.21
N GLY A 34 15.86 31.18 16.23
CA GLY A 34 15.36 32.54 16.46
C GLY A 34 13.92 32.50 16.95
N ASN A 35 13.11 31.69 16.28
CA ASN A 35 11.70 31.55 16.63
C ASN A 35 11.43 30.50 17.69
N LYS A 36 12.35 29.57 18.00
CA LYS A 36 12.08 28.39 18.84
C LYS A 36 10.91 27.57 18.31
N LEU A 37 10.98 27.26 17.02
CA LEU A 37 10.04 26.42 16.31
C LEU A 37 10.80 25.23 15.75
N GLY A 38 10.29 24.03 15.97
CA GLY A 38 10.84 22.83 15.39
C GLY A 38 9.80 22.07 14.59
N GLY A 39 10.27 21.24 13.69
CA GLY A 39 9.44 20.22 13.07
C GLY A 39 10.23 18.96 12.78
N MET A 40 9.51 17.85 12.67
CA MET A 40 10.04 16.55 12.27
C MET A 40 9.15 15.97 11.19
N LEU A 41 9.80 15.42 10.17
CA LEU A 41 9.19 14.71 9.06
C LEU A 41 9.84 13.32 8.96
N HIS A 42 9.03 12.30 8.77
CA HIS A 42 9.48 10.93 8.57
C HIS A 42 9.16 10.49 7.13
N ILE A 43 10.18 10.51 6.27
CA ILE A 43 10.07 10.36 4.82
C ILE A 43 10.33 8.90 4.44
N LEU A 44 9.49 8.34 3.56
CA LEU A 44 9.67 6.98 3.06
C LEU A 44 10.25 6.91 1.66
N LEU A 45 9.77 7.79 0.78
CA LEU A 45 9.98 7.68 -0.67
C LEU A 45 10.65 8.94 -1.24
N PRO A 46 11.32 8.83 -2.39
CA PRO A 46 12.03 9.96 -2.98
C PRO A 46 11.07 11.00 -3.57
N GLU A 47 10.21 10.58 -4.48
CA GLU A 47 9.32 11.43 -5.23
C GLU A 47 8.05 10.67 -5.61
N PRO A 48 6.91 11.35 -5.75
CA PRO A 48 5.68 10.70 -6.15
C PRO A 48 5.73 10.33 -7.64
N VAL A 49 5.14 9.19 -7.98
CA VAL A 49 5.03 8.71 -9.37
C VAL A 49 3.88 9.37 -10.13
N SER A 50 3.02 10.12 -9.43
CA SER A 50 1.81 10.79 -9.94
C SER A 50 1.44 11.98 -9.06
N ALA A 51 0.35 12.69 -9.39
CA ALA A 51 -0.19 13.70 -8.49
C ALA A 51 -0.68 13.05 -7.18
N VAL A 52 -0.25 13.58 -6.04
CA VAL A 52 -0.59 13.03 -4.72
C VAL A 52 -1.46 14.03 -3.95
N PRO A 53 -2.51 13.57 -3.23
CA PRO A 53 -3.30 14.42 -2.34
C PRO A 53 -2.43 15.03 -1.23
N ASP A 54 -2.88 16.17 -0.66
CA ASP A 54 -2.12 16.91 0.35
C ASP A 54 -1.70 16.05 1.57
N TYR A 55 -2.54 15.10 1.97
CA TYR A 55 -2.29 14.20 3.10
C TYR A 55 -1.23 13.11 2.80
N HIS A 56 -0.72 13.01 1.57
CA HIS A 56 0.39 12.13 1.20
C HIS A 56 1.72 12.86 1.01
N LEU A 57 1.73 14.20 1.04
CA LEU A 57 2.93 14.96 0.72
C LEU A 57 4.11 14.55 1.59
N SER A 58 3.88 14.24 2.87
CA SER A 58 4.88 13.84 3.86
C SER A 58 5.52 12.47 3.61
N TYR A 59 4.96 11.62 2.75
CA TYR A 59 5.58 10.35 2.38
C TYR A 59 6.82 10.53 1.50
N TYR A 60 6.87 11.60 0.69
CA TYR A 60 7.90 11.79 -0.33
C TYR A 60 8.85 12.93 0.02
N ALA A 61 10.15 12.75 -0.19
CA ALA A 61 11.14 13.80 0.04
C ALA A 61 10.88 15.03 -0.84
N ARG A 62 10.43 14.81 -2.10
CA ARG A 62 10.15 15.86 -3.07
C ARG A 62 9.05 16.82 -2.62
N THR A 63 8.03 16.32 -1.92
CA THR A 63 6.85 17.10 -1.52
C THR A 63 6.85 17.43 -0.02
N GLY A 64 7.24 16.48 0.82
CA GLY A 64 7.18 16.59 2.28
C GLY A 64 8.23 17.55 2.83
N VAL A 65 9.44 17.58 2.25
CA VAL A 65 10.48 18.52 2.71
C VAL A 65 10.09 19.98 2.45
N PRO A 66 9.61 20.36 1.24
CA PRO A 66 8.97 21.65 1.02
C PRO A 66 7.84 21.94 2.00
N ALA A 67 6.88 21.01 2.15
CA ALA A 67 5.72 21.21 3.02
C ALA A 67 6.11 21.45 4.48
N LEU A 68 7.15 20.76 4.99
CA LEU A 68 7.69 21.01 6.33
C LEU A 68 8.25 22.42 6.47
N ILE A 69 9.11 22.83 5.53
CA ILE A 69 9.78 24.12 5.59
C ILE A 69 8.77 25.24 5.44
N GLU A 70 7.85 25.14 4.49
CA GLU A 70 6.80 26.13 4.24
C GLU A 70 5.85 26.23 5.44
N GLY A 71 5.39 25.11 6.01
CA GLY A 71 4.59 25.11 7.22
C GLY A 71 5.31 25.70 8.44
N MET A 72 6.63 25.60 8.51
CA MET A 72 7.42 26.30 9.53
C MET A 72 7.53 27.80 9.25
N ILE A 73 7.72 28.21 7.99
CA ILE A 73 7.76 29.63 7.57
C ILE A 73 6.43 30.32 7.88
N GLU A 74 5.30 29.66 7.60
CA GLU A 74 3.96 30.17 7.92
C GLU A 74 3.77 30.42 9.42
N GLN A 75 4.49 29.66 10.26
CA GLN A 75 4.52 29.85 11.72
C GLN A 75 5.62 30.80 12.21
N GLY A 76 6.22 31.55 11.29
CA GLY A 76 7.17 32.63 11.53
C GLY A 76 8.65 32.24 11.42
N ALA A 77 8.97 31.00 11.02
CA ALA A 77 10.35 30.58 10.92
C ALA A 77 11.09 31.20 9.71
N SER A 78 12.40 31.36 9.83
CA SER A 78 13.25 31.88 8.77
C SER A 78 14.18 30.78 8.22
N PRO A 79 14.20 30.51 6.90
CA PRO A 79 15.06 29.47 6.34
C PRO A 79 16.55 29.68 6.64
N GLN A 80 16.99 30.94 6.74
CA GLN A 80 18.39 31.26 7.04
C GLN A 80 18.79 30.96 8.50
N SER A 81 17.83 30.83 9.41
CA SER A 81 18.06 30.45 10.81
C SER A 81 17.72 28.98 11.09
N MET A 82 17.33 28.22 10.07
CA MET A 82 17.02 26.80 10.18
C MET A 82 18.27 25.93 10.14
N GLU A 83 18.28 24.94 11.04
CA GLU A 83 19.25 23.86 11.10
C GLU A 83 18.54 22.51 10.94
N ALA A 84 18.98 21.71 9.98
CA ALA A 84 18.47 20.38 9.71
C ALA A 84 19.33 19.29 10.36
N PHE A 85 18.65 18.26 10.85
CA PHE A 85 19.20 17.04 11.42
C PHE A 85 18.58 15.86 10.68
N ILE A 86 19.43 15.03 10.07
CA ILE A 86 18.99 14.00 9.14
C ILE A 86 19.54 12.67 9.62
N ALA A 87 18.68 11.65 9.64
CA ALA A 87 19.06 10.27 9.93
C ALA A 87 18.41 9.32 8.93
N GLY A 88 19.05 8.17 8.66
CA GLY A 88 18.51 7.14 7.78
C GLY A 88 19.00 7.27 6.33
N GLY A 89 18.26 6.70 5.36
CA GLY A 89 18.72 6.63 3.96
C GLY A 89 19.89 5.66 3.74
N ALA A 90 20.07 4.69 4.64
CA ALA A 90 21.12 3.68 4.58
C ALA A 90 20.79 2.57 3.55
N LEU A 91 21.81 2.07 2.84
CA LEU A 91 21.73 0.83 2.05
C LEU A 91 21.51 -0.34 3.01
N VAL A 92 20.47 -1.15 2.78
CA VAL A 92 20.31 -2.42 3.50
C VAL A 92 21.11 -3.49 2.73
N ASP A 93 22.43 -3.50 2.97
CA ASP A 93 23.41 -4.53 2.54
C ASP A 93 23.66 -4.71 1.01
N HIS A 94 24.73 -5.44 0.67
CA HIS A 94 25.33 -5.58 -0.67
C HIS A 94 24.33 -5.86 -1.81
N CYS A 95 23.98 -4.82 -2.57
CA CYS A 95 23.15 -4.92 -3.77
C CYS A 95 23.87 -5.73 -4.86
N SER A 96 23.13 -6.67 -5.46
CA SER A 96 23.52 -7.24 -6.75
C SER A 96 23.36 -6.16 -7.84
N PRO A 97 24.07 -6.24 -8.98
CA PRO A 97 23.92 -5.30 -10.09
C PRO A 97 22.48 -5.18 -10.64
N HIS A 98 21.56 -6.08 -10.25
CA HIS A 98 20.15 -6.07 -10.64
C HIS A 98 19.26 -5.15 -9.77
N ASP A 99 19.75 -4.63 -8.64
CA ASP A 99 18.96 -3.83 -7.68
C ASP A 99 19.05 -2.30 -7.88
N LEU A 100 19.70 -1.83 -8.95
CA LEU A 100 19.91 -0.40 -9.24
C LEU A 100 18.61 0.43 -9.31
N ASN A 101 17.46 -0.19 -9.61
CA ASN A 101 16.15 0.48 -9.63
C ASN A 101 15.45 0.60 -8.27
N LEU A 102 15.90 -0.13 -7.24
CA LEU A 102 15.24 -0.20 -5.91
C LEU A 102 15.94 0.64 -4.83
N ASN A 103 16.91 1.48 -5.18
CA ASN A 103 17.62 2.31 -4.21
C ASN A 103 16.81 3.55 -3.75
N PHE A 104 15.56 3.33 -3.33
CA PHE A 104 14.66 4.36 -2.84
C PHE A 104 15.24 5.07 -1.62
N ALA A 105 15.95 4.37 -0.73
CA ALA A 105 16.58 4.95 0.45
C ALA A 105 17.61 6.03 0.10
N HIS A 106 18.54 5.73 -0.81
CA HIS A 106 19.55 6.69 -1.26
C HIS A 106 18.92 7.84 -2.04
N LYS A 107 17.99 7.55 -2.97
CA LYS A 107 17.27 8.59 -3.72
C LYS A 107 16.48 9.51 -2.78
N THR A 108 15.86 8.96 -1.74
CA THR A 108 15.10 9.74 -0.74
C THR A 108 16.02 10.70 -0.01
N LEU A 109 17.18 10.22 0.42
CA LEU A 109 18.18 11.08 1.05
C LEU A 109 18.70 12.15 0.08
N GLU A 110 19.05 11.78 -1.14
CA GLU A 110 19.53 12.71 -2.17
C GLU A 110 18.51 13.83 -2.45
N ILE A 111 17.24 13.48 -2.63
CA ILE A 111 16.17 14.45 -2.85
C ILE A 111 15.95 15.31 -1.61
N THR A 112 16.02 14.74 -0.40
CA THR A 112 15.93 15.49 0.86
C THR A 112 17.01 16.56 0.94
N LEU A 113 18.27 16.19 0.66
CA LEU A 113 19.41 17.11 0.65
C LEU A 113 19.25 18.19 -0.42
N SER A 114 18.78 17.82 -1.61
CA SER A 114 18.49 18.74 -2.71
C SER A 114 17.41 19.76 -2.36
N CYS A 115 16.32 19.33 -1.70
CA CYS A 115 15.28 20.21 -1.18
C CYS A 115 15.85 21.20 -0.16
N LEU A 116 16.57 20.72 0.85
CA LEU A 116 17.17 21.60 1.89
C LEU A 116 18.10 22.65 1.28
N LYS A 117 18.93 22.25 0.32
CA LYS A 117 19.81 23.18 -0.41
C LYS A 117 19.02 24.26 -1.15
N LYS A 118 17.89 23.90 -1.79
CA LYS A 118 17.03 24.87 -2.49
C LYS A 118 16.43 25.92 -1.55
N TYR A 119 16.05 25.53 -0.33
CA TYR A 119 15.54 26.47 0.68
C TYR A 119 16.65 27.18 1.47
N GLY A 120 17.92 26.84 1.25
CA GLY A 120 19.04 27.44 1.98
C GLY A 120 19.13 26.99 3.45
N VAL A 121 18.54 25.86 3.81
CA VAL A 121 18.57 25.30 5.16
C VAL A 121 19.92 24.63 5.40
N SER A 122 20.60 25.01 6.48
CA SER A 122 21.89 24.45 6.85
C SER A 122 21.75 23.04 7.45
N ILE A 123 22.67 22.12 7.13
CA ILE A 123 22.67 20.77 7.71
C ILE A 123 23.65 20.76 8.88
N LYS A 124 23.13 20.50 10.08
CA LYS A 124 23.92 20.44 11.32
C LYS A 124 24.36 19.04 11.67
N MET A 125 23.57 18.04 11.32
CA MET A 125 23.87 16.64 11.56
C MET A 125 23.27 15.79 10.44
N LEU A 126 24.04 14.84 9.93
CA LEU A 126 23.60 13.86 8.95
C LEU A 126 24.23 12.52 9.30
N GLU A 127 23.39 11.53 9.62
CA GLU A 127 23.81 10.16 9.85
C GLU A 127 23.06 9.20 8.92
N ALA A 128 23.74 8.78 7.87
CA ALA A 128 23.20 7.92 6.82
C ALA A 128 24.04 6.65 6.59
N SER A 129 24.87 6.28 7.57
CA SER A 129 25.86 5.21 7.51
C SER A 129 25.24 3.80 7.62
N GLY A 130 24.47 3.42 6.60
CA GLY A 130 24.75 2.23 5.79
C GLY A 130 24.47 0.81 6.29
N VAL A 131 24.00 0.55 7.52
CA VAL A 131 23.48 -0.81 7.86
C VAL A 131 22.52 -0.83 9.08
N ASN A 132 22.62 0.13 10.00
CA ASN A 132 21.93 0.07 11.29
C ASN A 132 20.71 1.01 11.34
N PRO A 133 19.59 0.58 11.94
CA PRO A 133 18.46 1.47 12.21
C PRO A 133 18.84 2.54 13.24
N PHE A 134 18.21 3.71 13.15
CA PHE A 134 18.45 4.85 14.03
C PHE A 134 17.16 5.28 14.73
N CYS A 135 17.27 5.79 15.95
CA CYS A 135 16.24 6.60 16.56
C CYS A 135 16.67 8.06 16.45
N LEU A 136 15.92 8.86 15.69
CA LEU A 136 16.03 10.31 15.68
C LEU A 136 15.12 10.87 16.76
N THR A 137 15.71 11.33 17.86
CA THR A 137 14.99 12.00 18.94
C THR A 137 15.21 13.50 18.86
N PHE A 138 14.14 14.29 18.88
CA PHE A 138 14.20 15.73 18.71
C PHE A 138 13.32 16.45 19.73
N GLN A 139 13.89 17.41 20.45
CA GLN A 139 13.19 18.20 21.45
C GLN A 139 12.82 19.57 20.89
N LEU A 140 11.51 19.85 20.77
CA LEU A 140 10.99 21.05 20.12
C LEU A 140 11.30 22.34 20.89
N GLU A 141 11.46 22.28 22.21
CA GLU A 141 11.74 23.46 23.04
C GLU A 141 13.18 23.97 22.88
N THR A 142 14.12 23.06 22.61
CA THR A 142 15.56 23.33 22.71
C THR A 142 16.27 23.18 21.37
N GLY A 143 15.67 22.49 20.40
CA GLY A 143 16.33 22.06 19.16
C GLY A 143 17.39 20.99 19.40
N MET A 144 17.41 20.36 20.58
CA MET A 144 18.33 19.27 20.87
C MET A 144 17.91 18.04 20.06
N CYS A 145 18.82 17.58 19.21
CA CYS A 145 18.65 16.39 18.40
C CYS A 145 19.65 15.31 18.83
N ARG A 146 19.20 14.07 18.91
CA ARG A 146 20.04 12.89 19.11
C ARG A 146 19.72 11.87 18.04
N ILE A 147 20.74 11.36 17.38
CA ILE A 147 20.66 10.22 16.47
C ILE A 147 21.39 9.08 17.17
N GLU A 148 20.63 8.10 17.62
CA GLU A 148 21.18 6.96 18.35
C GLU A 148 21.01 5.72 17.48
N PRO A 149 22.07 4.95 17.20
CA PRO A 149 21.90 3.65 16.58
C PRO A 149 21.02 2.81 17.50
N ILE A 150 19.97 2.23 16.93
CA ILE A 150 19.20 1.22 17.62
C ILE A 150 20.07 -0.02 17.55
N LEU A 151 20.82 -0.27 18.63
CA LEU A 151 21.49 -1.54 18.87
C LEU A 151 20.39 -2.60 18.99
N LEU A 152 19.97 -3.14 17.84
CA LEU A 152 19.49 -4.48 17.77
C LEU A 152 20.69 -5.32 18.22
N GLU A 153 20.69 -5.76 19.48
CA GLU A 153 21.47 -6.94 19.85
C GLU A 153 21.31 -7.92 18.69
N LYS A 154 22.43 -8.27 18.02
CA LYS A 154 22.47 -9.27 16.95
C LYS A 154 21.37 -10.28 17.23
N ALA A 155 20.47 -10.51 16.30
CA ALA A 155 19.26 -11.32 16.41
C ALA A 155 19.51 -12.78 16.87
N THR A 156 20.05 -12.97 18.07
CA THR A 156 19.93 -14.15 18.93
C THR A 156 18.84 -13.93 19.96
N ARG A 157 18.24 -12.73 20.02
CA ARG A 157 16.89 -12.59 20.54
C ARG A 157 15.95 -13.24 19.52
N ARG A 158 15.66 -14.51 19.75
CA ARG A 158 14.41 -15.15 19.29
C ARG A 158 13.33 -14.07 19.39
N VAL A 159 12.82 -13.60 18.25
CA VAL A 159 11.56 -12.86 18.21
C VAL A 159 10.66 -13.65 19.16
N ARG A 160 10.16 -13.01 20.23
CA ARG A 160 9.23 -13.71 21.11
C ARG A 160 8.06 -14.05 20.20
N LYS A 161 8.03 -15.30 19.71
CA LYS A 161 6.91 -15.86 18.96
C LYS A 161 5.71 -15.69 19.87
N ARG A 162 4.96 -14.62 19.67
CA ARG A 162 3.60 -14.56 20.19
C ARG A 162 2.84 -15.41 19.20
N HIS A 163 2.75 -16.71 19.51
CA HIS A 163 1.83 -17.59 18.80
C HIS A 163 0.46 -16.93 18.90
N VAL A 164 0.02 -16.41 17.78
CA VAL A 164 -1.31 -15.86 17.65
C VAL A 164 -2.22 -17.07 17.60
N GLY A 165 -3.03 -17.25 18.64
CA GLY A 165 -4.07 -18.28 18.57
C GLY A 165 -5.00 -17.93 17.42
N LYS A 166 -5.38 -18.90 16.57
CA LYS A 166 -6.32 -18.71 15.45
C LYS A 166 -7.56 -17.88 15.86
N ASP A 167 -7.99 -18.03 17.12
CA ASP A 167 -9.10 -17.31 17.75
C ASP A 167 -9.00 -15.76 17.71
N SER A 168 -7.80 -15.16 17.73
CA SER A 168 -7.68 -13.70 17.66
C SER A 168 -7.79 -13.16 16.23
N ILE A 169 -7.32 -13.92 15.24
CA ILE A 169 -7.50 -13.57 13.82
C ILE A 169 -8.97 -13.67 13.45
N THR A 170 -9.67 -14.71 13.91
CA THR A 170 -11.13 -14.83 13.73
C THR A 170 -11.87 -13.62 14.29
N LYS A 171 -11.48 -13.12 15.47
CA LYS A 171 -12.06 -11.89 16.05
C LYS A 171 -11.76 -10.63 15.24
N THR A 172 -10.60 -10.52 14.61
CA THR A 172 -10.30 -9.40 13.70
C THR A 172 -11.14 -9.50 12.42
N ILE A 173 -11.29 -10.70 11.86
CA ILE A 173 -12.17 -10.97 10.72
C ILE A 173 -13.63 -10.60 11.03
N GLU A 174 -14.11 -10.90 12.23
CA GLU A 174 -15.45 -10.47 12.69
C GLU A 174 -15.59 -8.94 12.83
N ARG A 175 -14.49 -8.23 13.10
CA ARG A 175 -14.46 -6.76 13.23
C ARG A 175 -14.30 -6.03 11.90
N LEU A 176 -13.72 -6.69 10.88
CA LEU A 176 -13.62 -6.20 9.51
C LEU A 176 -15.02 -6.15 8.87
N LEU A 177 -15.78 -5.12 9.25
CA LEU A 177 -17.13 -4.80 8.77
C LEU A 177 -17.07 -3.61 7.80
N PRO A 178 -17.99 -3.55 6.79
CA PRO A 178 -19.28 -4.24 6.75
C PRO A 178 -19.35 -5.46 5.82
N VAL A 179 -19.77 -6.59 6.41
CA VAL A 179 -19.74 -7.98 5.89
C VAL A 179 -20.91 -8.42 4.97
N PRO A 180 -22.10 -7.77 4.90
CA PRO A 180 -23.14 -8.26 3.95
C PRO A 180 -23.08 -7.67 2.54
N GLN A 181 -22.93 -6.34 2.39
CA GLN A 181 -23.21 -5.70 1.10
C GLN A 181 -22.14 -6.01 0.05
N ILE A 182 -20.86 -6.08 0.43
CA ILE A 182 -19.76 -6.43 -0.48
C ILE A 182 -19.91 -7.87 -0.94
N ALA A 183 -20.07 -8.80 0.00
CA ALA A 183 -20.26 -10.23 -0.30
C ALA A 183 -21.52 -10.47 -1.14
N PHE A 184 -22.62 -9.80 -0.83
CA PHE A 184 -23.86 -9.83 -1.61
C PHE A 184 -23.66 -9.28 -3.02
N ASN A 185 -22.98 -8.15 -3.17
CA ASN A 185 -22.67 -7.55 -4.47
C ASN A 185 -21.74 -8.44 -5.30
N ILE A 186 -20.72 -9.04 -4.69
CA ILE A 186 -19.84 -10.02 -5.35
C ILE A 186 -20.65 -11.25 -5.78
N GLY A 187 -21.49 -11.79 -4.89
CA GLY A 187 -22.37 -12.91 -5.19
C GLY A 187 -23.30 -12.62 -6.36
N GLN A 188 -23.92 -11.43 -6.40
CA GLN A 188 -24.72 -10.99 -7.53
C GLN A 188 -23.92 -10.82 -8.81
N MET A 189 -22.68 -10.32 -8.75
CA MET A 189 -21.82 -10.17 -9.93
C MET A 189 -21.46 -11.52 -10.55
N LEU A 190 -21.35 -12.55 -9.72
CA LEU A 190 -21.01 -13.91 -10.13
C LEU A 190 -22.24 -14.76 -10.49
N ALA A 191 -23.44 -14.33 -10.11
CA ALA A 191 -24.69 -14.96 -10.50
C ALA A 191 -25.16 -14.39 -11.84
N ASP A 192 -25.13 -15.21 -12.91
CA ASP A 192 -25.68 -14.80 -14.20
C ASP A 192 -27.23 -14.83 -14.17
N ASP A 193 -27.79 -13.64 -14.46
CA ASP A 193 -29.13 -13.36 -15.01
C ASP A 193 -30.31 -12.90 -14.13
N ASP A 194 -30.18 -12.63 -12.82
CA ASP A 194 -31.30 -12.02 -12.04
C ASP A 194 -30.83 -10.95 -11.02
N ILE A 195 -29.97 -10.03 -11.47
CA ILE A 195 -29.49 -8.93 -10.63
C ILE A 195 -30.56 -7.82 -10.58
N ASP A 196 -31.18 -7.61 -9.42
CA ASP A 196 -32.00 -6.42 -9.16
C ASP A 196 -31.10 -5.20 -8.90
N ILE A 197 -30.53 -4.67 -9.99
CA ILE A 197 -29.65 -3.51 -9.95
C ILE A 197 -30.36 -2.27 -9.42
N ALA A 198 -31.70 -2.21 -9.49
CA ALA A 198 -32.47 -1.11 -8.95
C ALA A 198 -32.43 -1.11 -7.41
N THR A 199 -32.50 -2.29 -6.79
CA THR A 199 -32.30 -2.44 -5.34
C THR A 199 -30.87 -2.05 -4.92
N VAL A 200 -29.85 -2.50 -5.66
CA VAL A 200 -28.45 -2.11 -5.39
C VAL A 200 -28.28 -0.58 -5.49
N ALA A 201 -28.82 0.04 -6.54
CA ALA A 201 -28.77 1.48 -6.73
C ALA A 201 -29.52 2.25 -5.62
N ALA A 202 -30.64 1.73 -5.13
CA ALA A 202 -31.37 2.32 -4.03
C ALA A 202 -30.57 2.31 -2.72
N GLU A 203 -29.84 1.23 -2.42
CA GLU A 203 -28.95 1.17 -1.26
C GLU A 203 -27.76 2.12 -1.38
N ILE A 204 -27.12 2.17 -2.56
CA ILE A 204 -25.99 3.09 -2.81
C ILE A 204 -26.40 4.54 -2.56
N LYS A 205 -27.58 4.96 -3.03
CA LYS A 205 -28.08 6.33 -2.89
C LYS A 205 -28.30 6.77 -1.44
N LYS A 206 -28.41 5.82 -0.49
CA LYS A 206 -28.52 6.14 0.95
C LYS A 206 -27.18 6.58 1.54
N ASP A 207 -26.06 6.19 0.93
CA ASP A 207 -24.72 6.55 1.36
C ASP A 207 -24.13 7.63 0.41
N GLN A 208 -24.07 8.86 0.91
CA GLN A 208 -23.56 10.00 0.15
C GLN A 208 -22.05 9.88 -0.16
N VAL A 209 -21.27 9.25 0.72
CA VAL A 209 -19.83 9.08 0.55
C VAL A 209 -19.56 8.01 -0.51
N LEU A 210 -20.22 6.87 -0.41
CA LEU A 210 -20.14 5.80 -1.41
C LEU A 210 -20.63 6.27 -2.78
N SER A 211 -21.75 7.00 -2.83
CA SER A 211 -22.26 7.59 -4.06
C SER A 211 -21.25 8.53 -4.73
N ALA A 212 -20.60 9.41 -3.95
CA ALA A 212 -19.58 10.32 -4.47
C ALA A 212 -18.35 9.57 -5.00
N LYS A 213 -17.91 8.50 -4.33
CA LYS A 213 -16.82 7.64 -4.79
C LYS A 213 -17.16 6.94 -6.10
N ILE A 214 -18.33 6.32 -6.19
CA ILE A 214 -18.79 5.64 -7.41
C ILE A 214 -18.85 6.63 -8.59
N LEU A 215 -19.41 7.82 -8.39
CA LEU A 215 -19.47 8.84 -9.44
C LEU A 215 -18.08 9.31 -9.86
N ARG A 216 -17.13 9.46 -8.92
CA ARG A 216 -15.74 9.80 -9.25
C ARG A 216 -15.10 8.72 -10.12
N MET A 217 -15.30 7.45 -9.78
CA MET A 217 -14.78 6.32 -10.55
C MET A 217 -15.44 6.20 -11.93
N CYS A 218 -16.75 6.39 -12.04
CA CYS A 218 -17.48 6.44 -13.32
C CYS A 218 -16.91 7.50 -14.28
N ASN A 219 -16.41 8.61 -13.73
CA ASN A 219 -15.87 9.74 -14.50
C ASN A 219 -14.35 9.70 -14.67
N SER A 220 -13.69 8.62 -14.24
CA SER A 220 -12.25 8.44 -14.41
C SER A 220 -11.86 8.26 -15.88
N SER A 221 -10.61 8.61 -16.23
CA SER A 221 -10.06 8.41 -17.58
C SER A 221 -10.13 6.94 -18.02
N TYR A 222 -10.03 6.01 -17.06
CA TYR A 222 -10.14 4.58 -17.29
C TYR A 222 -11.47 4.15 -17.92
N ILE A 223 -12.60 4.72 -17.50
CA ILE A 223 -13.91 4.38 -18.07
C ILE A 223 -14.10 5.05 -19.44
N GLY A 224 -13.44 6.19 -19.68
CA GLY A 224 -13.36 6.79 -21.00
C GLY A 224 -14.68 7.32 -21.56
N LEU A 225 -15.65 7.68 -20.69
CA LEU A 225 -16.94 8.19 -21.15
C LEU A 225 -16.81 9.59 -21.78
N PRO A 226 -17.53 9.87 -22.89
CA PRO A 226 -17.49 11.15 -23.57
C PRO A 226 -18.22 12.28 -22.80
N ARG A 227 -18.96 11.94 -21.75
CA ARG A 227 -19.73 12.87 -20.92
C ARG A 227 -19.64 12.48 -19.46
N GLN A 228 -19.72 13.48 -18.59
CA GLN A 228 -19.73 13.25 -17.15
C GLN A 228 -21.05 12.65 -16.68
N ILE A 229 -20.97 11.61 -15.86
CA ILE A 229 -22.06 10.96 -15.16
C ILE A 229 -22.31 11.71 -13.84
N ALA A 230 -23.53 12.18 -13.62
CA ALA A 230 -23.89 12.99 -12.46
C ALA A 230 -24.85 12.27 -11.47
N SER A 231 -25.28 11.05 -11.77
CA SER A 231 -26.16 10.26 -10.89
C SER A 231 -25.96 8.76 -11.06
N ILE A 232 -26.32 7.99 -10.03
CA ILE A 232 -26.27 6.51 -10.06
C ILE A 232 -27.22 5.95 -11.13
N ASP A 233 -28.40 6.55 -11.32
CA ASP A 233 -29.32 6.13 -12.38
C ASP A 233 -28.72 6.30 -13.78
N GLN A 234 -28.02 7.42 -14.02
CA GLN A 234 -27.26 7.61 -15.25
C GLN A 234 -26.15 6.56 -15.37
N ALA A 235 -25.43 6.26 -14.28
CA ALA A 235 -24.38 5.23 -14.29
C ALA A 235 -24.94 3.86 -14.72
N ILE A 236 -26.10 3.44 -14.21
CA ILE A 236 -26.77 2.19 -14.63
C ILE A 236 -27.03 2.20 -16.14
N VAL A 237 -27.61 3.28 -16.67
CA VAL A 237 -28.00 3.38 -18.08
C VAL A 237 -26.79 3.39 -19.02
N PHE A 238 -25.71 4.09 -18.65
CA PHE A 238 -24.55 4.27 -19.52
C PHE A 238 -23.49 3.17 -19.38
N LEU A 239 -23.34 2.57 -18.20
CA LEU A 239 -22.31 1.56 -17.92
C LEU A 239 -22.86 0.12 -17.92
N GLY A 240 -24.15 -0.05 -17.66
CA GLY A 240 -24.75 -1.36 -17.41
C GLY A 240 -24.56 -1.85 -15.97
N SER A 241 -25.25 -2.93 -15.63
CA SER A 241 -25.29 -3.48 -14.27
C SER A 241 -23.95 -4.09 -13.82
N LYS A 242 -23.28 -4.87 -14.68
CA LYS A 242 -22.02 -5.55 -14.35
C LYS A 242 -20.90 -4.55 -14.00
N LEU A 243 -20.67 -3.55 -14.85
CA LEU A 243 -19.63 -2.53 -14.62
C LEU A 243 -19.96 -1.60 -13.44
N LEU A 244 -21.24 -1.25 -13.23
CA LEU A 244 -21.62 -0.50 -12.03
C LEU A 244 -21.32 -1.30 -10.76
N LEU A 245 -21.67 -2.59 -10.75
CA LEU A 245 -21.43 -3.47 -9.61
C LEU A 245 -19.93 -3.61 -9.31
N GLN A 246 -19.09 -3.70 -10.34
CA GLN A 246 -17.63 -3.62 -10.19
C GLN A 246 -17.22 -2.32 -9.49
N ILE A 247 -17.65 -1.16 -9.98
CA ILE A 247 -17.29 0.14 -9.39
C ILE A 247 -17.75 0.22 -7.92
N VAL A 248 -18.92 -0.32 -7.60
CA VAL A 248 -19.44 -0.38 -6.24
C VAL A 248 -18.56 -1.25 -5.35
N ILE A 249 -18.19 -2.45 -5.81
CA ILE A 249 -17.28 -3.35 -5.08
C ILE A 249 -15.94 -2.65 -4.87
N THR A 250 -15.34 -2.06 -5.91
CA THR A 250 -14.06 -1.37 -5.82
C THR A 250 -14.11 -0.20 -4.83
N ALA A 251 -15.16 0.62 -4.85
CA ALA A 251 -15.33 1.73 -3.92
C ALA A 251 -15.50 1.26 -2.45
N GLN A 252 -16.13 0.11 -2.23
CA GLN A 252 -16.27 -0.47 -0.90
C GLN A 252 -14.97 -1.12 -0.41
N ILE A 253 -14.23 -1.80 -1.29
CA ILE A 253 -12.92 -2.39 -1.00
C ILE A 253 -11.88 -1.32 -0.68
N GLU A 254 -11.90 -0.17 -1.37
CA GLU A 254 -11.07 0.99 -1.02
C GLU A 254 -11.19 1.34 0.47
N ASN A 255 -12.41 1.39 1.02
CA ASN A 255 -12.60 1.70 2.44
C ASN A 255 -11.93 0.69 3.37
N ILE A 256 -11.93 -0.59 3.00
CA ILE A 256 -11.34 -1.67 3.80
C ILE A 256 -9.82 -1.52 3.83
N PHE A 257 -9.19 -1.31 2.68
CA PHE A 257 -7.74 -1.09 2.59
C PHE A 257 -7.30 0.23 3.25
N HIS A 258 -8.15 1.27 3.26
CA HIS A 258 -7.84 2.54 3.93
C HIS A 258 -8.15 2.54 5.44
N ALA A 259 -8.84 1.53 5.96
CA ALA A 259 -9.11 1.40 7.39
C ALA A 259 -7.89 0.95 8.20
N SER A 260 -6.77 0.61 7.54
CA SER A 260 -5.52 0.22 8.19
C SER A 260 -4.47 1.33 8.06
N GLU A 261 -3.86 1.72 9.18
CA GLU A 261 -2.88 2.82 9.26
C GLU A 261 -1.42 2.32 9.43
N GLY A 262 -1.07 1.09 8.98
CA GLY A 262 0.25 0.52 9.24
C GLY A 262 0.74 -0.59 8.30
N GLY A 263 1.85 -1.23 8.72
CA GLY A 263 2.42 -2.49 8.20
C GLY A 263 2.68 -2.57 6.70
N TYR A 264 1.76 -3.13 5.91
CA TYR A 264 2.02 -3.57 4.53
C TYR A 264 2.10 -2.44 3.50
N SER A 265 1.42 -1.32 3.77
CA SER A 265 1.27 -0.23 2.81
C SER A 265 2.46 0.72 2.87
N LEU A 266 3.12 0.94 1.73
CA LEU A 266 4.21 1.92 1.61
C LEU A 266 3.68 3.36 1.52
N CYS A 267 2.60 3.58 0.79
CA CYS A 267 1.87 4.86 0.76
C CYS A 267 0.50 4.65 1.39
N ARG A 268 -0.18 5.68 1.91
CA ARG A 268 -1.57 5.49 2.35
C ARG A 268 -2.43 5.12 1.13
N GLY A 269 -3.14 3.99 1.19
CA GLY A 269 -3.83 3.41 0.02
C GLY A 269 -2.95 2.64 -0.98
N GLY A 270 -1.66 2.46 -0.72
CA GLY A 270 -0.74 1.71 -1.59
C GLY A 270 -1.23 0.29 -1.90
N MET A 271 -1.64 -0.46 -0.88
CA MET A 271 -2.25 -1.80 -1.05
C MET A 271 -3.52 -1.76 -1.90
N PHE A 272 -4.39 -0.75 -1.74
CA PHE A 272 -5.58 -0.62 -2.57
C PHE A 272 -5.22 -0.34 -4.04
N HIS A 273 -4.26 0.55 -4.29
CA HIS A 273 -3.81 0.85 -5.64
C HIS A 273 -3.14 -0.37 -6.29
N HIS A 274 -2.41 -1.19 -5.53
CA HIS A 274 -1.87 -2.48 -6.00
C HIS A 274 -3.00 -3.42 -6.38
N ALA A 275 -3.94 -3.67 -5.48
CA ALA A 275 -5.10 -4.50 -5.75
C ALA A 275 -5.90 -4.01 -6.97
N LEU A 276 -6.08 -2.69 -7.13
CA LEU A 276 -6.77 -2.10 -8.27
C LEU A 276 -5.97 -2.25 -9.58
N ALA A 277 -4.65 -2.09 -9.54
CA ALA A 277 -3.77 -2.32 -10.69
C ALA A 277 -3.85 -3.79 -11.15
N THR A 278 -3.69 -4.71 -10.20
CA THR A 278 -3.80 -6.15 -10.42
C THR A 278 -5.19 -6.50 -10.97
N ALA A 279 -6.27 -5.94 -10.43
CA ALA A 279 -7.63 -6.12 -10.94
C ALA A 279 -7.78 -5.71 -12.41
N ARG A 280 -7.31 -4.50 -12.76
CA ARG A 280 -7.38 -4.00 -14.14
C ARG A 280 -6.57 -4.86 -15.10
N LEU A 281 -5.38 -5.29 -14.67
CA LEU A 281 -4.51 -6.14 -15.48
C LEU A 281 -5.10 -7.54 -15.64
N CYS A 282 -5.63 -8.15 -14.58
CA CYS A 282 -6.36 -9.41 -14.64
C CYS A 282 -7.50 -9.35 -15.68
N ARG A 283 -8.31 -8.28 -15.64
CA ARG A 283 -9.41 -8.08 -16.61
C ARG A 283 -8.89 -8.00 -18.05
N ALA A 284 -7.83 -7.23 -18.28
CA ALA A 284 -7.26 -7.06 -19.61
C ALA A 284 -6.70 -8.37 -20.17
N LEU A 285 -5.95 -9.12 -19.36
CA LEU A 285 -5.40 -10.41 -19.74
C LEU A 285 -6.50 -11.47 -19.96
N ALA A 286 -7.56 -11.46 -19.14
CA ALA A 286 -8.69 -12.37 -19.30
C ALA A 286 -9.44 -12.10 -20.60
N HIS A 287 -9.61 -10.82 -20.98
CA HIS A 287 -10.21 -10.44 -22.26
C HIS A 287 -9.36 -10.87 -23.46
N GLU A 288 -8.03 -10.77 -23.38
CA GLU A 288 -7.12 -11.26 -24.43
C GLU A 288 -7.20 -12.80 -24.55
N GLN A 289 -7.16 -13.50 -23.42
CA GLN A 289 -7.19 -14.95 -23.36
C GLN A 289 -8.54 -15.55 -23.82
N GLY A 290 -9.65 -14.88 -23.50
CA GLY A 290 -11.02 -15.27 -23.88
C GLY A 290 -11.58 -16.52 -23.19
N ARG A 291 -10.85 -17.12 -22.23
CA ARG A 291 -11.27 -18.33 -21.50
C ARG A 291 -11.83 -18.04 -20.11
N ILE A 292 -11.39 -16.96 -19.50
CA ILE A 292 -11.79 -16.54 -18.15
C ILE A 292 -12.75 -15.36 -18.31
N ASP A 293 -13.84 -15.36 -17.55
CA ASP A 293 -14.74 -14.21 -17.47
C ASP A 293 -13.95 -12.99 -16.94
N PRO A 294 -13.86 -11.89 -17.73
CA PRO A 294 -13.09 -10.71 -17.34
C PRO A 294 -13.56 -10.05 -16.04
N GLU A 295 -14.85 -10.15 -15.72
CA GLU A 295 -15.43 -9.54 -14.53
C GLU A 295 -15.06 -10.32 -13.26
N ILE A 296 -15.01 -11.66 -13.38
CA ILE A 296 -14.47 -12.53 -12.33
C ILE A 296 -12.97 -12.27 -12.15
N ALA A 297 -12.22 -12.16 -13.25
CA ALA A 297 -10.79 -11.86 -13.21
C ALA A 297 -10.49 -10.50 -12.57
N TYR A 298 -11.30 -9.48 -12.83
CA TYR A 298 -11.20 -8.18 -12.16
C TYR A 298 -11.34 -8.33 -10.64
N THR A 299 -12.38 -9.03 -10.20
CA THR A 299 -12.64 -9.24 -8.77
C THR A 299 -11.58 -10.10 -8.10
N ALA A 300 -11.04 -11.09 -8.82
CA ALA A 300 -9.90 -11.89 -8.40
C ALA A 300 -8.68 -11.00 -8.07
N GLY A 301 -8.28 -10.15 -9.01
CA GLY A 301 -7.16 -9.23 -8.79
C GLY A 301 -7.44 -8.19 -7.70
N LEU A 302 -8.70 -7.75 -7.54
CA LEU A 302 -9.05 -6.79 -6.49
C LEU A 302 -8.97 -7.38 -5.07
N LEU A 303 -9.23 -8.68 -4.93
CA LEU A 303 -9.36 -9.34 -3.63
C LEU A 303 -8.18 -10.24 -3.26
N HIS A 304 -7.26 -10.55 -4.18
CA HIS A 304 -6.18 -11.53 -3.96
C HIS A 304 -5.43 -11.31 -2.64
N ASP A 305 -5.12 -10.04 -2.34
CA ASP A 305 -4.30 -9.63 -1.21
C ASP A 305 -5.08 -9.07 -0.02
N ILE A 306 -6.41 -9.21 0.02
CA ILE A 306 -7.23 -8.66 1.11
C ILE A 306 -6.85 -9.23 2.48
N GLY A 307 -6.22 -10.42 2.51
CA GLY A 307 -5.67 -11.01 3.73
C GLY A 307 -4.59 -10.15 4.39
N LYS A 308 -3.84 -9.34 3.62
CA LYS A 308 -2.87 -8.38 4.16
C LYS A 308 -3.55 -7.33 5.03
N VAL A 309 -4.77 -6.90 4.70
CA VAL A 309 -5.55 -5.97 5.54
C VAL A 309 -5.95 -6.61 6.87
N VAL A 310 -6.34 -7.90 6.84
CA VAL A 310 -6.65 -8.68 8.06
C VAL A 310 -5.44 -8.75 8.97
N LEU A 311 -4.28 -9.06 8.39
CA LEU A 311 -3.04 -9.11 9.13
C LEU A 311 -2.64 -7.72 9.62
N ASP A 312 -2.76 -6.68 8.82
CA ASP A 312 -2.32 -5.33 9.15
C ASP A 312 -3.05 -4.73 10.36
N GLN A 313 -4.38 -4.87 10.39
CA GLN A 313 -5.19 -4.44 11.54
C GLN A 313 -4.85 -5.19 12.82
N TYR A 314 -4.31 -6.40 12.72
CA TYR A 314 -3.82 -7.16 13.86
C TYR A 314 -2.35 -6.81 14.22
N ILE A 315 -1.51 -6.57 13.21
CA ILE A 315 -0.07 -6.32 13.33
C ILE A 315 0.21 -4.92 13.89
N ALA A 316 -0.56 -3.90 13.51
CA ALA A 316 -0.33 -2.51 13.93
C ALA A 316 -0.21 -2.38 15.46
N ASP A 317 -1.02 -3.14 16.21
CA ASP A 317 -1.02 -3.15 17.67
C ASP A 317 0.08 -4.02 18.29
N VAL A 318 0.58 -5.02 17.55
CA VAL A 318 1.42 -6.11 18.10
C VAL A 318 2.89 -5.97 17.73
N GLN A 319 3.19 -5.52 16.51
CA GLN A 319 4.54 -5.47 15.95
C GLN A 319 4.69 -4.29 14.96
N PRO A 320 4.84 -3.04 15.44
CA PRO A 320 4.86 -1.84 14.60
C PRO A 320 6.03 -1.73 13.61
N LEU A 321 6.99 -2.67 13.63
CA LEU A 321 8.12 -2.77 12.70
C LEU A 321 8.05 -4.03 11.82
N PHE A 322 6.89 -4.67 11.70
CA PHE A 322 6.69 -5.91 10.94
C PHE A 322 7.21 -5.81 9.49
N TYR A 323 6.91 -4.71 8.80
CA TYR A 323 7.38 -4.44 7.44
C TYR A 323 8.90 -4.47 7.31
N ARG A 324 9.62 -4.10 8.38
CA ARG A 324 11.07 -4.10 8.38
C ARG A 324 11.62 -5.51 8.28
N MET A 325 10.96 -6.48 8.90
CA MET A 325 11.33 -7.88 8.79
C MET A 325 11.17 -8.35 7.34
N ILE A 326 10.08 -7.99 6.66
CA ILE A 326 9.89 -8.32 5.23
C ILE A 326 10.98 -7.68 4.36
N ILE A 327 11.39 -6.44 4.64
CA ILE A 327 12.46 -5.77 3.89
C ILE A 327 13.85 -6.39 4.17
N ASP A 328 14.13 -6.73 5.43
CA ASP A 328 15.44 -7.25 5.88
C ASP A 328 15.63 -8.74 5.54
N HIS A 329 14.56 -9.52 5.58
CA HIS A 329 14.54 -10.89 5.12
C HIS A 329 14.40 -10.87 3.59
N LYS A 330 15.44 -11.29 2.85
CA LYS A 330 15.38 -11.51 1.38
C LYS A 330 14.45 -12.68 0.99
N GLU A 331 13.47 -13.00 1.82
CA GLU A 331 12.61 -14.17 1.76
C GLU A 331 11.17 -13.77 1.39
N ASN A 332 10.39 -14.77 0.98
CA ASN A 332 8.98 -14.60 0.63
C ASN A 332 8.16 -14.06 1.83
N SER A 333 7.28 -13.10 1.58
CA SER A 333 6.43 -12.45 2.60
C SER A 333 5.66 -13.47 3.46
N CYS A 334 5.12 -14.52 2.84
CA CYS A 334 4.37 -15.59 3.48
C CYS A 334 5.22 -16.31 4.53
N LYS A 335 6.51 -16.53 4.25
CA LYS A 335 7.40 -17.18 5.23
C LYS A 335 7.61 -16.30 6.45
N VAL A 336 7.85 -15.02 6.24
CA VAL A 336 8.05 -14.03 7.31
C VAL A 336 6.78 -13.93 8.17
N GLU A 337 5.62 -13.89 7.54
CA GLU A 337 4.32 -13.90 8.21
C GLU A 337 4.11 -15.18 9.03
N GLN A 338 4.35 -16.35 8.44
CA GLN A 338 4.25 -17.63 9.14
C GLN A 338 5.19 -17.71 10.35
N GLU A 339 6.42 -17.20 10.23
CA GLU A 339 7.40 -17.23 11.32
C GLU A 339 7.03 -16.33 12.50
N ILE A 340 6.43 -15.17 12.21
CA ILE A 340 6.11 -14.14 13.20
C ILE A 340 4.72 -14.34 13.79
N ILE A 341 3.74 -14.55 12.92
CA ILE A 341 2.30 -14.54 13.21
C ILE A 341 1.75 -15.96 13.33
N GLY A 342 2.31 -16.91 12.59
CA GLY A 342 1.86 -18.31 12.55
C GLY A 342 0.79 -18.59 11.49
N ILE A 343 0.42 -17.58 10.71
CA ILE A 343 -0.33 -17.68 9.45
C ILE A 343 0.22 -16.64 8.46
N ASP A 344 -0.01 -16.86 7.17
CA ASP A 344 0.26 -15.89 6.11
C ASP A 344 -1.02 -15.16 5.65
N HIS A 345 -0.84 -14.14 4.82
CA HIS A 345 -1.94 -13.35 4.28
C HIS A 345 -2.84 -14.18 3.35
N CYS A 346 -2.29 -15.17 2.64
CA CYS A 346 -3.07 -16.11 1.83
C CYS A 346 -4.10 -16.87 2.69
N GLN A 347 -3.66 -17.40 3.83
CA GLN A 347 -4.50 -18.07 4.81
C GLN A 347 -5.51 -17.11 5.45
N ALA A 348 -5.08 -15.89 5.81
CA ALA A 348 -5.98 -14.86 6.34
C ALA A 348 -7.08 -14.49 5.34
N GLY A 349 -6.73 -14.34 4.06
CA GLY A 349 -7.65 -14.10 2.95
C GLY A 349 -8.66 -15.23 2.79
N LEU A 350 -8.20 -16.49 2.80
CA LEU A 350 -9.10 -17.65 2.76
C LEU A 350 -10.07 -17.69 3.95
N MET A 351 -9.61 -17.35 5.16
CA MET A 351 -10.46 -17.27 6.33
C MET A 351 -11.53 -16.18 6.17
N LEU A 352 -11.15 -15.01 5.62
CA LEU A 352 -12.08 -13.93 5.31
C LEU A 352 -13.11 -14.35 4.25
N ALA A 353 -12.67 -14.97 3.16
CA ALA A 353 -13.55 -15.45 2.09
C ALA A 353 -14.55 -16.50 2.57
N LYS A 354 -14.14 -17.41 3.46
CA LYS A 354 -15.06 -18.37 4.10
C LYS A 354 -16.07 -17.67 5.00
N ASN A 355 -15.65 -16.65 5.75
CA ASN A 355 -16.55 -15.87 6.59
C ASN A 355 -17.56 -15.05 5.78
N TRP A 356 -17.16 -14.60 4.59
CA TRP A 356 -18.01 -13.85 3.65
C TRP A 356 -18.82 -14.76 2.71
N ASP A 357 -18.70 -16.08 2.84
CA ASP A 357 -19.32 -17.07 1.95
C ASP A 357 -19.05 -16.81 0.45
N LEU A 358 -17.83 -16.38 0.13
CA LEU A 358 -17.44 -16.10 -1.26
C LEU A 358 -17.34 -17.40 -2.09
N PRO A 359 -17.60 -17.36 -3.41
CA PRO A 359 -17.47 -18.53 -4.28
C PRO A 359 -16.06 -19.14 -4.27
N ASP A 360 -16.00 -20.46 -4.49
CA ASP A 360 -14.75 -21.24 -4.37
C ASP A 360 -13.65 -20.74 -5.31
N VAL A 361 -14.01 -20.19 -6.47
CA VAL A 361 -13.04 -19.55 -7.38
C VAL A 361 -12.23 -18.45 -6.67
N LEU A 362 -12.88 -17.57 -5.90
CA LEU A 362 -12.21 -16.51 -5.14
C LEU A 362 -11.43 -17.06 -3.95
N LYS A 363 -11.94 -18.11 -3.30
CA LYS A 363 -11.23 -18.80 -2.22
C LYS A 363 -9.90 -19.39 -2.71
N ASP A 364 -9.91 -20.04 -3.88
CA ASP A 364 -8.72 -20.63 -4.51
C ASP A 364 -7.70 -19.56 -4.90
N ILE A 365 -8.14 -18.42 -5.43
CA ILE A 365 -7.27 -17.29 -5.75
C ILE A 365 -6.55 -16.79 -4.49
N MET A 366 -7.30 -16.52 -3.42
CA MET A 366 -6.73 -15.96 -2.19
C MET A 366 -5.71 -16.89 -1.54
N ILE A 367 -5.91 -18.21 -1.60
CA ILE A 367 -4.97 -19.16 -0.97
C ILE A 367 -3.78 -19.53 -1.88
N TYR A 368 -3.94 -19.51 -3.21
CA TYR A 368 -2.95 -20.06 -4.15
C TYR A 368 -2.24 -19.01 -5.03
N HIS A 369 -2.55 -17.72 -4.95
CA HIS A 369 -1.93 -16.72 -5.84
C HIS A 369 -0.40 -16.63 -5.70
N HIS A 370 0.19 -16.92 -4.53
CA HIS A 370 1.65 -17.04 -4.37
C HIS A 370 2.23 -18.43 -4.67
N SER A 371 1.39 -19.44 -4.90
CA SER A 371 1.79 -20.82 -5.19
C SER A 371 0.85 -21.44 -6.23
N PRO A 372 0.79 -20.87 -7.45
CA PRO A 372 -0.16 -21.30 -8.48
C PRO A 372 0.06 -22.75 -8.95
N GLU A 373 1.22 -23.33 -8.67
CA GLU A 373 1.60 -24.70 -9.02
C GLU A 373 0.89 -25.77 -8.18
N ILE A 374 0.47 -25.43 -6.94
CA ILE A 374 -0.24 -26.35 -6.05
C ILE A 374 -1.76 -26.23 -6.15
N ALA A 375 -2.28 -25.29 -6.96
CA ALA A 375 -3.72 -25.15 -7.17
C ALA A 375 -4.27 -26.37 -7.92
N GLU A 376 -5.24 -27.06 -7.31
CA GLU A 376 -5.91 -28.22 -7.91
C GLU A 376 -7.09 -27.78 -8.81
N ASN A 377 -7.84 -26.79 -8.36
CA ASN A 377 -9.01 -26.23 -9.06
C ASN A 377 -8.72 -24.80 -9.54
N ASN A 378 -9.56 -24.29 -10.46
CA ASN A 378 -9.51 -22.90 -10.93
C ASN A 378 -8.12 -22.43 -11.40
N ARG A 379 -7.31 -23.37 -11.92
CA ARG A 379 -5.89 -23.15 -12.21
C ARG A 379 -5.65 -21.99 -13.15
N GLU A 380 -6.51 -21.80 -14.15
CA GLU A 380 -6.36 -20.71 -15.12
C GLU A 380 -6.46 -19.34 -14.43
N ILE A 381 -7.49 -19.07 -13.63
CA ILE A 381 -7.65 -17.77 -12.97
C ILE A 381 -6.67 -17.55 -11.82
N VAL A 382 -6.24 -18.61 -11.13
CA VAL A 382 -5.14 -18.54 -10.16
C VAL A 382 -3.84 -18.12 -10.86
N ASN A 383 -3.48 -18.75 -11.98
CA ASN A 383 -2.27 -18.40 -12.73
C ASN A 383 -2.37 -17.01 -13.35
N LEU A 384 -3.55 -16.59 -13.82
CA LEU A 384 -3.78 -15.24 -14.33
C LEU A 384 -3.58 -14.19 -13.25
N THR A 385 -4.11 -14.42 -12.04
CA THR A 385 -3.96 -13.51 -10.90
C THR A 385 -2.50 -13.41 -10.46
N TYR A 386 -1.81 -14.54 -10.35
CA TYR A 386 -0.37 -14.58 -10.07
C TYR A 386 0.45 -13.79 -11.09
N VAL A 387 0.19 -13.97 -12.39
CA VAL A 387 0.89 -13.23 -13.46
C VAL A 387 0.63 -11.73 -13.31
N ALA A 388 -0.62 -11.32 -13.11
CA ALA A 388 -0.97 -9.91 -12.94
C ALA A 388 -0.33 -9.29 -11.69
N ASP A 389 -0.28 -10.03 -10.57
CA ASP A 389 0.36 -9.59 -9.34
C ASP A 389 1.88 -9.40 -9.53
N VAL A 390 2.58 -10.39 -10.09
CA VAL A 390 4.02 -10.30 -10.42
C VAL A 390 4.32 -9.06 -11.28
N LEU A 391 3.50 -8.81 -12.30
CA LEU A 391 3.68 -7.67 -13.21
C LEU A 391 3.40 -6.35 -12.51
N THR A 392 2.32 -6.27 -11.73
CA THR A 392 1.98 -5.07 -10.95
C THR A 392 3.10 -4.75 -9.97
N ASN A 393 3.56 -5.74 -9.21
CA ASN A 393 4.65 -5.59 -8.25
C ASN A 393 5.96 -5.14 -8.93
N ARG A 394 6.22 -5.61 -10.16
CA ARG A 394 7.39 -5.21 -10.96
C ARG A 394 7.29 -3.79 -11.53
N PHE A 395 6.14 -3.40 -12.08
CA PHE A 395 5.97 -2.17 -12.86
C PHE A 395 5.37 -1.01 -12.07
N MET A 396 4.77 -1.27 -10.90
CA MET A 396 4.22 -0.28 -9.97
C MET A 396 4.95 -0.34 -8.61
N PRO A 397 6.28 -0.16 -8.58
CA PRO A 397 7.03 -0.26 -7.33
C PRO A 397 6.63 0.87 -6.38
N GLY A 398 6.60 0.57 -5.07
CA GLY A 398 6.26 1.55 -4.05
C GLY A 398 4.79 1.53 -3.60
N LEU A 399 3.97 0.65 -4.19
CA LEU A 399 2.62 0.37 -3.70
C LEU A 399 2.61 -0.65 -2.55
N GLU A 400 3.44 -1.69 -2.67
CA GLU A 400 3.58 -2.76 -1.68
C GLU A 400 5.04 -3.09 -1.35
N LEU A 401 5.23 -3.75 -0.21
CA LEU A 401 6.53 -4.16 0.32
C LEU A 401 7.02 -5.50 -0.20
N GLU A 402 6.10 -6.34 -0.64
CA GLU A 402 6.39 -7.72 -0.99
C GLU A 402 7.21 -7.81 -2.29
N LYS A 403 8.10 -8.81 -2.35
CA LYS A 403 8.68 -9.30 -3.60
C LYS A 403 8.04 -10.63 -3.96
N VAL A 404 7.21 -10.63 -4.99
CA VAL A 404 6.57 -11.85 -5.50
C VAL A 404 7.62 -12.74 -6.16
N ASP A 405 7.58 -14.04 -5.86
CA ASP A 405 8.44 -15.03 -6.51
C ASP A 405 8.09 -15.12 -8.00
N THR A 406 9.10 -15.08 -8.86
CA THR A 406 8.92 -15.16 -10.32
C THR A 406 9.18 -16.54 -10.89
N ALA A 407 9.54 -17.53 -10.06
CA ALA A 407 9.92 -18.87 -10.51
C ALA A 407 8.85 -19.54 -11.37
N ASN A 408 7.57 -19.33 -11.06
CA ASN A 408 6.45 -19.92 -11.78
C ASN A 408 5.98 -19.09 -12.98
N LEU A 409 6.54 -17.88 -13.22
CA LEU A 409 6.02 -16.94 -14.23
C LEU A 409 5.92 -17.57 -15.62
N GLN A 410 6.98 -18.24 -16.07
CA GLN A 410 6.98 -18.86 -17.40
C GLN A 410 5.98 -20.02 -17.50
N ALA A 411 5.82 -20.82 -16.44
CA ALA A 411 4.87 -21.92 -16.41
C ALA A 411 3.43 -21.40 -16.45
N SER A 412 3.13 -20.35 -15.70
CA SER A 412 1.82 -19.69 -15.68
C SER A 412 1.47 -19.07 -17.03
N LEU A 413 2.41 -18.38 -17.68
CA LEU A 413 2.19 -17.85 -19.03
C LEU A 413 1.86 -18.95 -20.05
N ASN A 414 2.54 -20.10 -19.97
CA ASN A 414 2.26 -21.24 -20.83
C ASN A 414 0.86 -21.83 -20.60
N ILE A 415 0.40 -21.94 -19.33
CA ILE A 415 -0.96 -22.39 -18.98
C ILE A 415 -2.01 -21.44 -19.57
N LEU A 416 -1.74 -20.14 -19.49
CA LEU A 416 -2.63 -19.09 -20.00
C LEU A 416 -2.56 -18.93 -21.52
N GLY A 417 -1.56 -19.52 -22.18
CA GLY A 417 -1.36 -19.35 -23.62
C GLY A 417 -1.01 -17.90 -24.00
N LEU A 418 -0.47 -17.12 -23.06
CA LEU A 418 -0.08 -15.73 -23.26
C LEU A 418 1.37 -15.65 -23.72
N ALA A 419 1.62 -14.89 -24.78
CA ALA A 419 2.99 -14.61 -25.22
C ALA A 419 3.60 -13.50 -24.36
N SER A 420 4.87 -13.62 -24.00
CA SER A 420 5.55 -12.60 -23.18
C SER A 420 5.54 -11.19 -23.81
N GLY A 421 5.39 -11.11 -25.13
CA GLY A 421 5.28 -9.84 -25.86
C GLY A 421 3.93 -9.14 -25.74
N SER A 422 2.81 -9.88 -25.68
CA SER A 422 1.47 -9.28 -25.63
C SER A 422 1.12 -8.68 -24.27
N ILE A 423 1.78 -9.16 -23.21
CA ILE A 423 1.67 -8.62 -21.86
C ILE A 423 1.99 -7.12 -21.81
N TYR A 424 2.99 -6.67 -22.58
CA TYR A 424 3.42 -5.26 -22.58
C TYR A 424 2.33 -4.32 -23.10
N ASP A 425 1.51 -4.78 -24.05
CA ASP A 425 0.41 -4.01 -24.63
C ASP A 425 -0.69 -3.74 -23.60
N HIS A 426 -0.77 -4.57 -22.56
CA HIS A 426 -1.74 -4.45 -21.48
C HIS A 426 -1.24 -3.65 -20.27
N LEU A 427 0.06 -3.35 -20.16
CA LEU A 427 0.58 -2.59 -19.01
C LEU A 427 0.01 -1.18 -18.92
N ALA A 428 -0.45 -0.61 -20.04
CA ALA A 428 -1.10 0.70 -20.08
C ALA A 428 -2.37 0.78 -19.21
N VAL A 429 -3.05 -0.35 -18.93
CA VAL A 429 -4.24 -0.36 -18.06
C VAL A 429 -3.90 -0.07 -16.59
N MET A 430 -2.61 -0.18 -16.23
CA MET A 430 -2.12 0.20 -14.92
C MET A 430 -1.77 1.69 -14.81
N ALA A 431 -1.83 2.45 -15.91
CA ALA A 431 -1.77 3.90 -15.86
C ALA A 431 -3.05 4.48 -15.19
N ASP A 432 -2.95 5.68 -14.62
CA ASP A 432 -4.08 6.41 -14.03
C ASP A 432 -4.83 5.66 -12.91
N ILE A 433 -4.09 5.07 -11.98
CA ILE A 433 -4.64 4.45 -10.75
C ILE A 433 -4.72 5.49 -9.60
N TYR A 434 -4.18 6.69 -9.82
CA TYR A 434 -4.07 7.79 -8.87
C TYR A 434 -5.05 8.93 -9.16
#